data_AF-A0A125P739-F1
#
_entry.id   AF-A0A125P739-F1
#
_cell.length_a   1.000
_cell.length_b   1.000
_cell.length_c   1.000
_cell.angle_alpha   90.00
_cell.angle_beta   90.00
_cell.angle_gamma   90.00
#
_symmetry.space_group_name_H-M   'P 1'
#
loop_
_entity.id
_entity.type
_entity.pdbx_description
1 polymer ?
#
loop_
_entity_poly.entity_id
_entity_poly.type
_entity_poly.pdbx_seq_one_letter_code
_entity_poly.pdbx_strand_id
1 'polypeptide(L)'
;MTIFLSALFFGLIHYAGLLDQGPIFIISTQAIFAFGYGCFLATLYLYSGKFWLVLLSHFSLDLIAFSLSAGGGGILSWYGNNDLLSNGLSMVFALVMTLIMFLGKQRKIMQENAARLINA
;
A
#
# COMPACT_ATOMS: atom_id res chain seq x y z
N MET A 1 -4.06 12.87 10.44
CA MET A 1 -3.68 11.86 11.44
C MET A 1 -4.24 10.49 11.09
N THR A 2 -5.54 10.37 10.82
CA THR A 2 -6.20 9.08 10.51
C THR A 2 -5.52 8.28 9.39
N ILE A 3 -5.08 8.95 8.31
CA ILE A 3 -4.34 8.33 7.19
C ILE A 3 -3.11 7.55 7.68
N PHE A 4 -2.29 8.17 8.53
CA PHE A 4 -1.06 7.56 9.03
C PHE A 4 -1.35 6.48 10.06
N LEU A 5 -2.37 6.66 10.90
CA LEU A 5 -2.76 5.66 11.89
C LEU A 5 -3.33 4.40 11.24
N SER A 6 -4.19 4.54 10.22
CA SER A 6 -4.70 3.39 9.46
C SER A 6 -3.59 2.67 8.72
N ALA A 7 -2.66 3.41 8.09
CA ALA A 7 -1.51 2.84 7.42
C ALA A 7 -0.56 2.12 8.40
N LEU A 8 -0.40 2.64 9.62
CA LEU A 8 0.39 1.99 10.67
C LEU A 8 -0.19 0.64 11.05
N PHE A 9 -1.50 0.55 11.31
CA PHE A 9 -2.14 -0.74 11.60
C PHE A 9 -2.03 -1.72 10.41
N PHE A 10 -2.17 -1.21 9.19
CA PHE A 10 -2.02 -2.01 7.98
C PHE A 10 -0.58 -2.52 7.78
N GLY A 11 0.44 -1.75 8.14
CA GLY A 11 1.82 -2.25 8.18
C GLY A 11 2.02 -3.29 9.28
N LEU A 12 1.54 -3.00 10.50
CA LEU A 12 1.76 -3.84 11.68
C LEU A 12 1.12 -5.23 11.58
N ILE A 13 0.02 -5.40 10.84
CA ILE A 13 -0.62 -6.72 10.70
C ILE A 13 0.32 -7.75 10.04
N HIS A 14 1.31 -7.32 9.27
CA HIS A 14 2.28 -8.22 8.63
C HIS A 14 3.18 -8.93 9.64
N TYR A 15 3.35 -8.39 10.85
CA TYR A 15 4.08 -9.09 11.93
C TYR A 15 3.37 -10.36 12.42
N ALA A 16 2.11 -10.59 12.04
CA ALA A 16 1.46 -11.88 12.23
C ALA A 16 2.23 -13.03 11.55
N GLY A 17 3.01 -12.75 10.49
CA GLY A 17 3.88 -13.76 9.85
C GLY A 17 4.97 -14.33 10.77
N LEU A 18 5.24 -13.71 11.93
CA LEU A 18 6.12 -14.30 12.94
C LEU A 18 5.51 -15.55 13.59
N LEU A 19 4.18 -15.67 13.58
CA LEU A 19 3.48 -16.87 14.05
C LEU A 19 3.81 -18.09 13.18
N ASP A 20 4.11 -17.87 11.90
CA ASP A 20 4.51 -18.89 10.93
C ASP A 20 6.04 -19.03 10.81
N GLN A 21 6.80 -18.51 11.79
CA GLN A 21 8.27 -18.55 11.81
C GLN A 21 8.92 -17.85 10.60
N GLY A 22 8.23 -16.89 9.98
CA GLY A 22 8.77 -16.13 8.85
C GLY A 22 10.03 -15.32 9.24
N PRO A 23 11.00 -15.10 8.32
CA PRO A 23 12.20 -14.34 8.63
C PRO A 23 11.87 -12.89 8.99
N ILE A 24 12.31 -12.44 10.18
CA ILE A 24 12.03 -11.09 10.70
C ILE A 24 12.41 -9.97 9.72
N PHE A 25 13.50 -10.14 8.99
CA PHE A 25 13.95 -9.19 7.98
C PHE A 25 12.92 -9.03 6.85
N ILE A 26 12.39 -10.14 6.32
CA ILE A 26 11.40 -10.14 5.24
C ILE A 26 10.08 -9.56 5.74
N ILE A 27 9.65 -9.94 6.93
CA ILE A 27 8.42 -9.40 7.54
C ILE A 27 8.54 -7.90 7.78
N SER A 28 9.71 -7.43 8.23
CA SER A 28 9.95 -6.00 8.47
C SER A 28 9.92 -5.20 7.17
N THR A 29 10.50 -5.71 6.08
CA THR A 29 10.45 -5.03 4.78
C THR A 29 9.02 -4.99 4.23
N GLN A 30 8.24 -6.07 4.38
CA GLN A 30 6.81 -6.10 4.03
C GLN A 30 6.01 -5.10 4.86
N ALA A 31 6.21 -5.04 6.18
CA ALA A 31 5.51 -4.11 7.05
C ALA A 31 5.80 -2.63 6.73
N ILE A 32 7.06 -2.29 6.44
CA ILE A 32 7.47 -0.93 6.05
C ILE A 32 6.87 -0.56 4.68
N PHE A 33 6.93 -1.48 3.73
CA PHE A 33 6.32 -1.30 2.41
C PHE A 33 4.80 -1.09 2.53
N ALA A 34 4.12 -1.97 3.27
CA ALA A 34 2.68 -1.91 3.50
C ALA A 34 2.26 -0.61 4.19
N PHE A 35 3.05 -0.08 5.13
CA PHE A 35 2.81 1.26 5.69
C PHE A 35 2.83 2.36 4.61
N GLY A 36 3.88 2.40 3.78
CA GLY A 36 4.00 3.41 2.73
C GLY A 36 2.89 3.31 1.68
N TYR A 37 2.57 2.10 1.25
CA TYR A 37 1.47 1.84 0.32
C TYR A 37 0.09 2.10 0.96
N GLY A 38 -0.07 1.78 2.24
CA GLY A 38 -1.28 2.06 3.02
C GLY A 38 -1.59 3.55 3.13
N CYS A 39 -0.55 4.41 3.22
CA CYS A 39 -0.73 5.87 3.13
C CYS A 39 -1.33 6.27 1.77
N PHE A 40 -0.81 5.70 0.69
CA PHE A 40 -1.34 5.94 -0.65
C PHE A 40 -2.79 5.46 -0.78
N LEU A 41 -3.10 4.23 -0.35
CA LEU A 41 -4.46 3.69 -0.40
C LEU A 41 -5.47 4.53 0.40
N ALA A 42 -5.08 5.01 1.59
CA ALA A 42 -5.93 5.90 2.37
C ALA A 42 -6.19 7.23 1.65
N THR A 43 -5.16 7.84 1.03
CA THR A 43 -5.37 9.05 0.23
C THR A 43 -6.16 8.80 -1.05
N LEU A 44 -5.98 7.65 -1.71
CA LEU A 44 -6.75 7.25 -2.89
C LEU A 44 -8.24 7.11 -2.55
N TYR A 45 -8.56 6.51 -1.40
CA TYR A 45 -9.94 6.41 -0.92
C TYR A 45 -10.55 7.78 -0.66
N LEU A 46 -9.87 8.63 0.12
CA LEU A 46 -10.37 9.96 0.45
C LEU A 46 -10.49 10.85 -0.79
N TYR A 47 -9.56 10.74 -1.73
CA TYR A 47 -9.58 11.55 -2.95
C TYR A 47 -10.70 11.12 -3.90
N SER A 48 -10.96 9.82 -4.01
CA SER A 48 -11.93 9.29 -4.97
C SER A 48 -13.34 9.10 -4.41
N GLY A 49 -13.48 8.95 -3.10
CA GLY A 49 -14.71 8.52 -2.44
C GLY A 49 -15.14 7.09 -2.78
N LYS A 50 -14.26 6.28 -3.38
CA LYS A 50 -14.59 4.97 -3.95
C LYS A 50 -13.74 3.87 -3.34
N PHE A 51 -14.38 2.97 -2.58
CA PHE A 51 -13.68 1.84 -1.95
C PHE A 51 -13.11 0.83 -2.96
N TRP A 52 -13.80 0.59 -4.08
CA TRP A 52 -13.34 -0.38 -5.08
C TRP A 52 -11.99 -0.01 -5.72
N LEU A 53 -11.61 1.28 -5.75
CA LEU A 53 -10.29 1.69 -6.23
C LEU A 53 -9.17 1.26 -5.28
N VAL A 54 -9.44 1.23 -3.97
CA VAL A 54 -8.49 0.69 -2.98
C VAL A 54 -8.30 -0.80 -3.22
N LEU A 55 -9.40 -1.54 -3.38
CA LEU A 55 -9.37 -2.98 -3.64
C LEU A 55 -8.62 -3.29 -4.95
N LEU A 56 -8.96 -2.60 -6.03
CA LEU A 56 -8.31 -2.81 -7.33
C LEU A 56 -6.81 -2.51 -7.25
N SER A 57 -6.43 -1.43 -6.58
CA SER A 57 -5.02 -1.04 -6.43
C SER A 57 -4.24 -2.11 -5.65
N HIS A 58 -4.77 -2.54 -4.50
CA HIS A 58 -4.16 -3.57 -3.66
C HIS A 58 -4.07 -4.92 -4.39
N PHE A 59 -5.18 -5.38 -4.98
CA PHE A 59 -5.20 -6.61 -5.76
C PHE A 59 -4.19 -6.61 -6.90
N SER A 60 -4.05 -5.50 -7.62
CA SER A 60 -3.10 -5.40 -8.73
C SER A 60 -1.65 -5.49 -8.25
N LEU A 61 -1.35 -4.88 -7.11
CA LEU A 61 -0.03 -4.96 -6.49
C LEU A 61 0.28 -6.41 -6.08
N ASP A 62 -0.64 -7.07 -5.39
CA ASP A 62 -0.47 -8.46 -4.96
C ASP A 62 -0.32 -9.40 -6.16
N LEU A 63 -1.16 -9.23 -7.18
CA LEU A 63 -1.09 -10.03 -8.41
C LEU A 63 0.30 -9.95 -9.03
N ILE A 64 0.90 -8.75 -9.10
CA ILE A 64 2.25 -8.55 -9.62
C ILE A 64 3.30 -9.17 -8.68
N ALA A 65 3.22 -8.90 -7.37
CA ALA A 65 4.18 -9.38 -6.38
C ALA A 65 4.23 -10.92 -6.31
N PHE A 66 3.08 -11.58 -6.33
CA PHE A 66 2.99 -13.04 -6.36
C PHE A 66 3.32 -13.63 -7.74
N SER A 67 3.26 -12.83 -8.82
CA SER A 67 3.75 -13.26 -10.14
C SER A 67 5.27 -13.20 -10.27
N LEU A 68 5.94 -12.36 -9.47
CA LEU A 68 7.40 -12.15 -9.48
C LEU A 68 8.15 -13.00 -8.44
N SER A 69 7.62 -13.10 -7.22
CA SER A 69 8.30 -13.76 -6.09
C SER A 69 8.28 -15.29 -6.22
N ALA A 70 9.46 -15.89 -6.17
CA ALA A 70 9.68 -17.32 -6.37
C ALA A 70 9.15 -18.17 -5.20
N GLY A 71 7.88 -18.57 -5.28
CA GLY A 71 7.29 -19.67 -4.50
C GLY A 71 6.55 -20.72 -5.35
N GLY A 72 6.36 -20.52 -6.67
CA GLY A 72 5.54 -21.45 -7.46
C GLY A 72 5.38 -21.20 -8.97
N GLY A 73 6.38 -20.65 -9.66
CA GLY A 73 6.32 -20.55 -11.14
C GLY A 73 5.27 -19.56 -11.67
N GLY A 74 5.18 -18.38 -11.06
CA GLY A 74 4.36 -17.28 -11.57
C GLY A 74 4.79 -16.86 -12.98
N ILE A 75 3.86 -16.32 -13.78
CA ILE A 75 4.05 -16.00 -15.20
C ILE A 75 5.26 -15.07 -15.45
N LEU A 76 5.64 -14.26 -14.46
CA LEU A 76 6.72 -13.27 -14.56
C LEU A 76 8.02 -13.69 -13.87
N SER A 77 8.14 -14.94 -13.39
CA SER A 77 9.31 -15.41 -12.63
C SER A 77 10.64 -15.39 -13.41
N TRP A 78 10.58 -15.19 -14.73
CA TRP A 78 11.73 -15.11 -15.63
C TRP A 78 12.40 -13.73 -15.65
N TYR A 79 11.78 -12.69 -15.08
CA TYR A 79 12.22 -11.29 -15.22
C TYR A 79 13.29 -10.82 -14.22
N GLY A 80 13.94 -11.75 -13.50
CA GLY A 80 14.99 -11.43 -12.54
C GLY A 80 14.43 -10.95 -11.19
N ASN A 81 15.01 -11.47 -10.10
CA ASN A 81 14.47 -11.32 -8.76
C ASN A 81 15.19 -10.19 -8.00
N ASN A 82 14.71 -8.95 -8.16
CA ASN A 82 15.18 -7.76 -7.44
C ASN A 82 14.08 -7.19 -6.52
N ASP A 83 13.42 -8.08 -5.77
CA ASP A 83 12.25 -7.77 -4.93
C ASP A 83 12.47 -6.58 -3.97
N LEU A 84 13.68 -6.42 -3.42
CA LEU A 84 13.96 -5.31 -2.51
C LEU A 84 13.96 -3.95 -3.24
N LEU A 85 14.51 -3.89 -4.46
CA LEU A 85 14.59 -2.66 -5.24
C LEU A 85 13.21 -2.28 -5.80
N SER A 86 12.46 -3.24 -6.34
CA SER A 86 11.12 -3.01 -6.87
C SER A 86 10.14 -2.58 -5.77
N ASN A 87 10.20 -3.21 -4.60
CA ASN A 87 9.40 -2.81 -3.43
C ASN A 87 9.81 -1.41 -2.94
N GLY A 88 11.11 -1.13 -2.86
CA GLY A 88 11.62 0.19 -2.47
C GLY A 88 11.13 1.30 -3.39
N LEU A 89 11.25 1.14 -4.72
CA LEU A 89 10.78 2.12 -5.70
C LEU A 89 9.27 2.32 -5.64
N SER A 90 8.51 1.23 -5.51
CA SER A 90 7.05 1.28 -5.41
C SER A 90 6.59 2.00 -4.13
N MET A 91 7.29 1.80 -3.01
CA MET A 91 7.04 2.52 -1.76
C MET A 91 7.35 4.02 -1.90
N VAL A 92 8.49 4.37 -2.49
CA VAL A 92 8.87 5.78 -2.72
C VAL A 92 7.82 6.46 -3.59
N PHE A 93 7.40 5.81 -4.67
CA PHE A 93 6.33 6.31 -5.53
C PHE A 93 5.03 6.53 -4.75
N ALA A 94 4.60 5.54 -3.96
CA ALA A 94 3.39 5.64 -3.14
C ALA A 94 3.45 6.82 -2.14
N LEU A 95 4.60 7.03 -1.49
CA LEU A 95 4.81 8.15 -0.57
C LEU A 95 4.80 9.50 -1.30
N VAL A 96 5.46 9.60 -2.46
CA VAL A 96 5.42 10.83 -3.28
C VAL A 96 4.00 11.15 -3.70
N MET A 97 3.23 10.16 -4.16
CA MET A 97 1.82 10.35 -4.51
C MET A 97 0.99 10.79 -3.29
N THR A 98 1.22 10.18 -2.13
CA THR A 98 0.60 10.58 -0.86
C THR A 98 0.89 12.06 -0.54
N LEU A 99 2.15 12.49 -0.69
CA LEU A 99 2.54 13.89 -0.44
C LEU A 99 1.85 14.85 -1.42
N ILE A 100 1.75 14.49 -2.70
CA ILE A 100 1.03 15.27 -3.72
C ILE A 100 -0.45 15.42 -3.35
N MET A 101 -1.09 14.39 -2.80
CA MET A 101 -2.48 14.46 -2.37
C MET A 101 -2.71 15.49 -1.26
N PHE A 102 -1.70 15.80 -0.45
CA PHE A 102 -1.80 16.85 0.57
C PHE A 102 -1.64 18.28 0.04
N LEU A 103 -1.33 18.44 -1.25
CA LEU A 103 -1.14 19.76 -1.87
C LEU A 103 -2.45 20.33 -2.43
N GLY A 104 -2.52 21.67 -2.46
CA GLY A 104 -3.47 22.45 -3.26
C GLY A 104 -4.93 21.97 -3.24
N LYS A 105 -5.43 21.61 -4.42
CA LYS A 105 -6.83 21.22 -4.67
C LYS A 105 -7.13 19.81 -4.19
N GLN A 106 -6.15 18.91 -4.24
CA GLN A 106 -6.28 17.50 -3.87
C GLN A 106 -6.70 17.37 -2.41
N ARG A 107 -6.05 18.14 -1.53
CA ARG A 107 -6.41 18.19 -0.10
C ARG A 107 -7.86 18.61 0.13
N LYS A 108 -8.35 19.61 -0.60
CA LYS A 108 -9.74 20.09 -0.48
C LYS A 108 -10.73 19.00 -0.87
N ILE A 109 -10.48 18.31 -1.99
CA ILE A 109 -11.30 17.18 -2.46
C ILE A 109 -11.35 16.08 -1.40
N MET A 110 -10.20 15.71 -0.81
CA MET A 110 -10.17 14.70 0.25
C MET A 110 -11.00 15.09 1.48
N GLN A 111 -10.98 16.37 1.86
CA GLN A 111 -11.77 16.88 2.98
C GLN A 111 -13.27 16.88 2.69
N GLU A 112 -13.67 17.28 1.48
CA GLU A 112 -15.07 17.27 1.04
C GLU A 112 -15.63 15.84 1.00
N ASN A 113 -14.88 14.90 0.44
CA ASN A 113 -15.27 13.49 0.41
C ASN A 113 -15.31 12.88 1.81
N ALA A 114 -14.33 13.18 2.68
CA ALA A 114 -14.36 12.75 4.07
C ALA A 114 -15.62 13.24 4.80
N ALA A 115 -15.99 14.51 4.61
CA ALA A 115 -17.21 15.07 5.18
C ALA A 115 -18.47 14.38 4.63
N ARG A 116 -18.52 14.06 3.34
CA ARG A 116 -19.65 13.30 2.76
C ARG A 116 -19.75 11.90 3.34
N LEU A 117 -18.63 11.20 3.53
CA LEU A 117 -18.61 9.83 4.07
C LEU A 117 -19.04 9.76 5.54
N ILE A 118 -18.75 10.80 6.33
CA ILE A 118 -19.15 10.86 7.75
C ILE A 118 -20.63 11.21 7.89
N ASN A 119 -21.18 11.97 6.95
CA ASN A 119 -22.57 12.43 6.97
C ASN A 119 -23.52 11.57 6.11
N ALA A 120 -23.01 10.50 5.50
CA ALA A 120 -23.79 9.53 4.73
C ALA A 120 -24.35 8.43 5.64
#